data_AF-A0A954V0V2-F1
#
_entry.id   AF-A0A954V0V2-F1
#
_cell.length_a   1.000
_cell.length_b   1.000
_cell.length_c   1.000
_cell.angle_alpha   90.00
_cell.angle_beta   90.00
_cell.angle_gamma   90.00
#
_symmetry.space_group_name_H-M   'P 1'
#
loop_
_entity.id
_entity.type
_entity.pdbx_description
1 polymer ?
#
loop_
_entity_poly.entity_id
_entity_poly.type
_entity_poly.pdbx_seq_one_letter_code
_entity_poly.pdbx_strand_id
1 'polypeptide(L)'
;MDQLESRVLFSASPLPVEVVEVAEVDESDTAESSSATGQDGSQSAGSDTTTDDIRTSDDTLALLDELSYELLPTLADEKPTNPTLLQFTTNGGNILGFTQDSILVASSSNLFDVRFVGANLVGPVAAESTSDATDVAASTPVGAAAFTSVSYAGLWNGVTAVFDSQEGAILKSTYYVDAGLGGGAVDQIRLQYNRDVSLDAQGNLVISYDTGTMTDSAPVAWQDIDGQRIFIDVHYALLGDNQVGFTVGDYDHNYQLVIDPTLTWNTFLGGSGADYAQSIAVDSSGNVYVAGYSTATWGSPVRAFGGGGQDGFVAKLSSSGSLTWNTFLGGGGTDSAYGVVADVSGNVYVTGSSAATWGSPLQAFAGGSDAYVAKLNSSGSLTWSTFLGGAGNDTGADIAVDSSGNVYIA
;
A
#
# COMPACT_ATOMS: atom_id res chain seq x y z
N MET A 1 -44.32 -8.98 40.14
CA MET A 1 -43.14 -8.96 41.03
C MET A 1 -41.96 -9.35 40.15
N ASP A 2 -41.54 -8.40 39.31
CA ASP A 2 -40.53 -7.36 39.60
C ASP A 2 -39.12 -7.99 39.67
N GLN A 3 -38.33 -7.83 38.60
CA GLN A 3 -37.45 -6.68 38.32
C GLN A 3 -36.15 -6.80 39.12
N LEU A 4 -35.02 -6.92 38.41
CA LEU A 4 -33.86 -6.04 38.57
C LEU A 4 -32.80 -6.35 37.51
N GLU A 5 -32.70 -5.42 36.56
CA GLU A 5 -31.61 -5.22 35.62
C GLU A 5 -30.32 -4.82 36.36
N SER A 6 -29.15 -5.25 35.90
CA SER A 6 -27.88 -4.56 36.18
C SER A 6 -27.18 -4.20 34.88
N ARG A 7 -27.46 -2.98 34.40
CA ARG A 7 -26.71 -2.27 33.36
C ARG A 7 -25.38 -1.80 33.96
N VAL A 8 -24.26 -2.12 33.33
CA VAL A 8 -22.98 -1.45 33.57
C VAL A 8 -22.81 -0.37 32.49
N LEU A 9 -22.97 0.88 32.91
CA LEU A 9 -22.66 2.07 32.13
C LEU A 9 -21.17 2.38 32.34
N PHE A 10 -20.37 2.36 31.28
CA PHE A 10 -19.06 3.03 31.28
C PHE A 10 -19.25 4.44 30.72
N SER A 11 -19.22 5.41 31.63
CA SER A 11 -19.12 6.84 31.34
C SER A 11 -17.64 7.19 31.19
N ALA A 12 -17.18 7.47 29.98
CA ALA A 12 -15.91 8.17 29.78
C ALA A 12 -16.16 9.69 29.87
N SER A 13 -15.74 10.31 30.97
CA SER A 13 -15.58 11.76 31.03
C SER A 13 -14.25 12.13 30.38
N PRO A 14 -14.19 13.14 29.49
CA PRO A 14 -12.94 13.59 28.90
C PRO A 14 -12.07 14.31 29.93
N LEU A 15 -10.77 14.01 29.94
CA LEU A 15 -9.77 14.79 30.66
C LEU A 15 -9.49 16.10 29.89
N PRO A 16 -9.26 17.24 30.59
CA PRO A 16 -9.03 18.52 29.94
C PRO A 16 -7.62 18.58 29.34
N VAL A 17 -7.50 19.07 28.09
CA VAL A 17 -6.22 19.49 27.53
C VAL A 17 -6.04 20.96 27.86
N GLU A 18 -4.96 21.24 28.56
CA GLU A 18 -4.57 22.55 29.09
C GLU A 18 -4.00 23.43 27.95
N VAL A 19 -4.53 24.64 27.84
CA VAL A 19 -4.05 25.70 26.94
C VAL A 19 -2.76 26.25 27.53
N VAL A 20 -1.66 26.23 26.75
CA VAL A 20 -0.47 27.03 27.04
C VAL A 20 -0.44 28.20 26.06
N GLU A 21 -0.85 29.36 26.58
CA GLU A 21 -0.75 30.67 25.95
C GLU A 21 0.62 31.26 26.31
N VAL A 22 1.42 31.68 25.32
CA VAL A 22 2.57 32.56 25.56
C VAL A 22 2.61 33.68 24.52
N ALA A 23 2.10 34.83 24.99
CA ALA A 23 2.49 36.21 24.76
C ALA A 23 2.80 36.71 23.33
N GLU A 24 1.96 37.64 22.90
CA GLU A 24 2.25 38.68 21.92
C GLU A 24 3.50 39.50 22.32
N VAL A 25 4.34 39.83 21.33
CA VAL A 25 5.07 41.11 21.32
C VAL A 25 4.76 41.80 20.01
N ASP A 26 4.14 42.97 20.18
CA ASP A 26 3.67 43.93 19.20
C ASP A 26 4.81 44.73 18.53
N GLU A 27 4.42 45.32 17.41
CA GLU A 27 5.08 46.06 16.34
C GLU A 27 6.25 47.01 16.65
N SER A 28 7.13 47.21 15.66
CA SER A 28 7.28 48.53 15.00
C SER A 28 8.32 48.52 13.86
N ASP A 29 7.78 48.53 12.65
CA ASP A 29 7.98 49.53 11.59
C ASP A 29 9.26 50.41 11.56
N THR A 30 9.92 50.40 10.39
CA THR A 30 10.29 51.57 9.55
C THR A 30 11.72 51.60 8.96
N ALA A 31 11.72 52.02 7.69
CA ALA A 31 12.71 52.85 6.98
C ALA A 31 13.85 52.18 6.18
N GLU A 32 13.58 52.10 4.88
CA GLU A 32 14.26 52.82 3.79
C GLU A 32 15.81 52.89 3.71
N SER A 33 16.28 52.31 2.60
CA SER A 33 17.06 52.95 1.53
C SER A 33 18.61 53.01 1.60
N SER A 34 19.13 52.87 0.38
CA SER A 34 20.42 53.36 -0.16
C SER A 34 21.66 52.57 0.27
N SER A 35 22.72 52.37 -0.52
CA SER A 35 23.07 52.55 -1.94
C SER A 35 24.56 52.17 -2.06
N ALA A 36 25.00 51.68 -3.23
CA ALA A 36 26.41 51.71 -3.71
C ALA A 36 27.42 50.86 -2.90
N THR A 37 28.48 50.22 -3.40
CA THR A 37 29.23 50.12 -4.67
C THR A 37 30.38 49.13 -4.36
N GLY A 38 30.97 48.48 -5.36
CA GLY A 38 32.40 48.12 -5.29
C GLY A 38 32.75 46.69 -5.66
N GLN A 39 33.63 46.58 -6.66
CA GLN A 39 34.16 45.37 -7.27
C GLN A 39 35.24 44.65 -6.43
N ASP A 40 35.47 43.39 -6.84
CA ASP A 40 36.76 42.75 -7.10
C ASP A 40 37.29 41.72 -6.07
N GLY A 41 37.68 40.57 -6.60
CA GLY A 41 38.92 39.91 -6.20
C GLY A 41 38.87 38.69 -5.28
N SER A 42 38.99 37.51 -5.92
CA SER A 42 39.82 36.37 -5.48
C SER A 42 39.22 35.22 -4.66
N GLN A 43 39.76 34.05 -4.97
CA GLN A 43 39.34 32.68 -4.69
C GLN A 43 39.53 32.25 -3.22
N SER A 44 38.66 31.36 -2.73
CA SER A 44 39.06 30.16 -1.96
C SER A 44 37.87 29.22 -1.77
N ALA A 45 38.15 27.91 -1.90
CA ALA A 45 37.21 26.80 -1.78
C ALA A 45 36.55 26.67 -0.40
N GLY A 46 35.33 26.10 -0.37
CA GLY A 46 34.65 25.69 0.86
C GLY A 46 33.26 25.10 0.61
N SER A 47 33.21 23.77 0.56
CA SER A 47 32.08 22.86 0.90
C SER A 47 30.65 23.19 0.43
N ASP A 48 30.25 22.41 -0.56
CA ASP A 48 28.93 21.79 -0.75
C ASP A 48 28.31 21.25 0.55
N THR A 49 27.08 21.69 0.87
CA THR A 49 26.07 20.97 1.66
C THR A 49 24.66 21.48 1.31
N THR A 50 23.94 20.69 0.52
CA THR A 50 22.54 20.26 0.73
C THR A 50 21.58 21.18 1.52
N THR A 51 20.55 21.69 0.85
CA THR A 51 19.21 21.78 1.44
C THR A 51 18.30 20.87 0.64
N ASP A 52 17.93 19.79 1.31
CA ASP A 52 16.95 18.78 0.98
C ASP A 52 15.58 19.45 0.78
N ASP A 53 15.02 19.35 -0.42
CA ASP A 53 13.67 19.83 -0.72
C ASP A 53 12.67 18.94 0.01
N ILE A 54 12.08 19.47 1.08
CA ILE A 54 10.90 18.88 1.73
C ILE A 54 9.73 19.06 0.78
N ARG A 55 9.40 18.02 0.02
CA ARG A 55 8.20 17.99 -0.83
C ARG A 55 6.95 18.10 0.04
N THR A 56 6.19 19.18 -0.16
CA THR A 56 4.91 19.43 0.51
C THR A 56 3.78 18.76 -0.28
N SER A 57 2.56 18.75 0.26
CA SER A 57 1.37 18.22 -0.43
C SER A 57 1.07 18.92 -1.77
N ASP A 58 1.65 20.10 -2.03
CA ASP A 58 1.58 20.78 -3.33
C ASP A 58 2.40 20.06 -4.42
N ASP A 59 3.53 19.44 -4.06
CA ASP A 59 4.37 18.70 -5.03
C ASP A 59 3.74 17.37 -5.45
N THR A 60 2.89 16.77 -4.62
CA THR A 60 2.16 15.54 -4.97
C THR A 60 1.02 15.77 -5.96
N LEU A 61 0.40 16.96 -5.92
CA LEU A 61 -0.61 17.38 -6.89
C LEU A 61 0.02 17.66 -8.26
N ALA A 62 1.20 18.31 -8.26
CA ALA A 62 2.01 18.49 -9.45
C ALA A 62 2.50 17.15 -10.03
N LEU A 63 2.84 16.18 -9.18
CA LEU A 63 3.25 14.84 -9.63
C LEU A 63 2.13 14.08 -10.33
N LEU A 64 0.88 14.17 -9.86
CA LEU A 64 -0.26 13.54 -10.54
C LEU A 64 -0.56 14.22 -11.86
N ASP A 65 -0.50 15.55 -11.92
CA ASP A 65 -0.66 16.29 -13.17
C ASP A 65 0.48 15.91 -14.15
N GLU A 66 1.76 15.99 -13.74
CA GLU A 66 2.91 15.61 -14.57
C GLU A 66 2.93 14.13 -14.98
N LEU A 67 2.70 13.18 -14.07
CA LEU A 67 2.69 11.74 -14.38
C LEU A 67 1.46 11.35 -15.21
N SER A 68 0.31 12.01 -15.02
CA SER A 68 -0.84 11.83 -15.90
C SER A 68 -0.59 12.37 -17.29
N TYR A 69 0.24 13.41 -17.46
CA TYR A 69 0.60 13.94 -18.78
C TYR A 69 1.75 13.19 -19.47
N GLU A 70 2.75 12.67 -18.73
CA GLU A 70 3.90 11.96 -19.31
C GLU A 70 3.62 10.51 -19.71
N LEU A 71 2.66 9.82 -19.08
CA LEU A 71 2.37 8.39 -19.31
C LEU A 71 1.15 8.12 -20.22
N LEU A 72 0.53 9.15 -20.79
CA LEU A 72 -0.43 9.00 -21.88
C LEU A 72 0.32 8.77 -23.20
N PRO A 73 0.29 7.58 -23.83
CA PRO A 73 0.70 7.48 -25.22
C PRO A 73 -0.14 8.45 -26.04
N THR A 74 0.54 9.32 -26.79
CA THR A 74 -0.06 10.28 -27.70
C THR A 74 -0.95 9.58 -28.72
N LEU A 75 -2.24 9.47 -28.43
CA LEU A 75 -3.26 9.42 -29.47
C LEU A 75 -3.72 10.85 -29.66
N ALA A 76 -3.33 11.41 -30.80
CA ALA A 76 -3.91 12.62 -31.33
C ALA A 76 -5.42 12.39 -31.49
N ASP A 77 -6.22 12.97 -30.61
CA ASP A 77 -7.21 14.00 -30.96
C ASP A 77 -7.88 14.53 -29.68
N GLU A 78 -7.81 15.86 -29.53
CA GLU A 78 -8.45 16.72 -28.53
C GLU A 78 -8.25 16.41 -27.03
N LYS A 79 -7.42 17.25 -26.39
CA LYS A 79 -7.36 17.43 -24.93
C LYS A 79 -8.76 17.82 -24.41
N PRO A 80 -9.43 17.01 -23.57
CA PRO A 80 -10.74 17.38 -23.02
C PRO A 80 -10.60 18.65 -22.15
N THR A 81 -11.44 19.64 -22.40
CA THR A 81 -11.33 21.00 -21.86
C THR A 81 -11.81 21.17 -20.41
N ASN A 82 -12.06 20.07 -19.69
CA ASN A 82 -12.32 20.05 -18.25
C ASN A 82 -12.32 18.59 -17.74
N PRO A 83 -11.18 18.01 -17.31
CA PRO A 83 -11.21 16.70 -16.67
C PRO A 83 -11.79 16.86 -15.27
N THR A 84 -13.04 16.43 -15.07
CA THR A 84 -13.57 16.23 -13.72
C THR A 84 -12.72 15.16 -13.05
N LEU A 85 -11.84 15.58 -12.15
CA LEU A 85 -10.96 14.72 -11.37
C LEU A 85 -11.44 14.73 -9.92
N LEU A 86 -11.88 13.57 -9.42
CA LEU A 86 -12.12 13.37 -7.99
C LEU A 86 -10.91 12.67 -7.39
N GLN A 87 -10.43 13.17 -6.26
CA GLN A 87 -9.28 12.61 -5.55
C GLN A 87 -9.62 12.31 -4.10
N PHE A 88 -9.09 11.19 -3.61
CA PHE A 88 -9.24 10.76 -2.23
C PHE A 88 -7.96 10.15 -1.71
N THR A 89 -7.77 10.20 -0.39
CA THR A 89 -6.66 9.52 0.27
C THR A 89 -7.15 8.25 0.94
N THR A 90 -6.43 7.15 0.73
CA THR A 90 -6.69 5.89 1.45
C THR A 90 -6.03 5.91 2.83
N ASN A 91 -6.52 5.08 3.76
CA ASN A 91 -5.89 4.92 5.09
C ASN A 91 -4.43 4.44 5.04
N GLY A 92 -3.96 3.93 3.89
CA GLY A 92 -2.58 3.50 3.64
C GLY A 92 -1.68 4.57 2.98
N GLY A 93 -2.17 5.79 2.76
CA GLY A 93 -1.39 6.89 2.16
C GLY A 93 -1.34 6.90 0.64
N ASN A 94 -2.00 5.97 -0.05
CA ASN A 94 -2.18 6.03 -1.51
C ASN A 94 -3.24 7.09 -1.87
N ILE A 95 -3.07 7.71 -3.04
CA ILE A 95 -4.07 8.60 -3.64
C ILE A 95 -4.91 7.79 -4.64
N LEU A 96 -6.23 7.88 -4.51
CA LEU A 96 -7.18 7.40 -5.51
C LEU A 96 -7.60 8.58 -6.39
N GLY A 97 -7.45 8.44 -7.70
CA GLY A 97 -7.91 9.40 -8.68
C GLY A 97 -8.99 8.81 -9.58
N PHE A 98 -10.03 9.59 -9.85
CA PHE A 98 -11.14 9.22 -10.72
C PHE A 98 -11.28 10.30 -11.79
N THR A 99 -11.01 9.96 -13.04
CA THR A 99 -11.20 10.83 -14.21
C THR A 99 -12.39 10.33 -15.04
N GLN A 100 -12.76 11.03 -16.11
CA GLN A 100 -13.82 10.58 -17.02
C GLN A 100 -13.50 9.29 -17.79
N ASP A 101 -12.22 8.92 -17.87
CA ASP A 101 -11.74 7.83 -18.71
C ASP A 101 -10.90 6.79 -17.95
N SER A 102 -10.57 7.04 -16.67
CA SER A 102 -9.60 6.21 -15.94
C SER A 102 -9.81 6.23 -14.42
N ILE A 103 -9.25 5.20 -13.78
CA ILE A 103 -9.00 5.17 -12.34
C ILE A 103 -7.52 5.07 -12.11
N LEU A 104 -7.05 5.84 -11.13
CA LEU A 104 -5.67 5.95 -10.76
C LEU A 104 -5.48 5.51 -9.30
N VAL A 105 -4.47 4.70 -9.05
CA VAL A 105 -3.94 4.47 -7.69
C VAL A 105 -2.49 4.90 -7.70
N ALA A 106 -2.18 5.95 -6.97
CA ALA A 106 -0.85 6.54 -6.92
C ALA A 106 -0.21 6.42 -5.53
N SER A 107 1.10 6.22 -5.55
CA SER A 107 2.00 6.36 -4.40
C SER A 107 3.12 7.35 -4.77
N SER A 108 4.08 7.58 -3.87
CA SER A 108 5.20 8.50 -4.10
C SER A 108 6.11 8.11 -5.28
N SER A 109 6.07 6.85 -5.73
CA SER A 109 6.96 6.33 -6.78
C SER A 109 6.28 5.50 -7.86
N ASN A 110 4.96 5.27 -7.76
CA ASN A 110 4.22 4.43 -8.69
C ASN A 110 2.86 5.00 -9.02
N LEU A 111 2.49 4.91 -10.30
CA LEU A 111 1.15 5.17 -10.81
C LEU A 111 0.57 3.89 -11.42
N PHE A 112 -0.52 3.42 -10.85
CA PHE A 112 -1.37 2.40 -11.43
C PHE A 112 -2.55 3.07 -12.13
N ASP A 113 -2.73 2.78 -13.42
CA ASP A 113 -3.75 3.39 -14.29
C ASP A 113 -4.59 2.28 -14.93
N VAL A 114 -5.90 2.37 -14.75
CA VAL A 114 -6.90 1.52 -15.36
C VAL A 114 -7.83 2.38 -16.22
N ARG A 115 -7.70 2.30 -17.54
CA ARG A 115 -8.50 3.09 -18.49
C ARG A 115 -9.76 2.36 -18.93
N PHE A 116 -10.83 3.10 -19.13
CA PHE A 116 -12.12 2.62 -19.63
C PHE A 116 -12.15 2.67 -21.17
N VAL A 117 -11.84 1.54 -21.82
CA VAL A 117 -11.76 1.48 -23.28
C VAL A 117 -13.15 1.46 -23.90
N GLY A 118 -13.39 2.34 -24.88
CA GLY A 118 -14.67 2.44 -25.58
C GLY A 118 -15.83 2.93 -24.70
N ALA A 119 -15.52 3.52 -23.55
CA ALA A 119 -16.49 4.09 -22.63
C ALA A 119 -17.03 5.44 -23.12
N ASN A 120 -18.22 5.80 -22.64
CA ASN A 120 -18.74 7.15 -22.73
C ASN A 120 -17.95 8.07 -21.78
N LEU A 121 -17.68 9.30 -22.21
CA LEU A 121 -17.09 10.32 -21.34
C LEU A 121 -18.14 10.82 -20.34
N VAL A 122 -18.23 10.16 -19.20
CA VAL A 122 -19.13 10.52 -18.10
C VAL A 122 -18.31 10.96 -16.89
N GLY A 123 -18.75 12.05 -16.24
CA GLY A 123 -18.08 12.55 -15.05
C GLY A 123 -18.23 11.58 -13.87
N PRO A 124 -17.17 11.30 -13.10
CA PRO A 124 -17.28 10.56 -11.86
C PRO A 124 -18.16 11.32 -10.85
N VAL A 125 -19.01 10.61 -10.12
CA VAL A 125 -19.88 11.16 -9.09
C VAL A 125 -19.58 10.49 -7.76
N ALA A 126 -19.01 11.25 -6.81
CA ALA A 126 -18.85 10.78 -5.44
C ALA A 126 -20.21 10.67 -4.74
N ALA A 127 -20.38 9.66 -3.90
CA ALA A 127 -21.45 9.68 -2.91
C ALA A 127 -21.23 10.89 -1.99
N GLU A 128 -22.29 11.66 -1.70
CA GLU A 128 -22.15 12.86 -0.87
C GLU A 128 -21.54 12.49 0.50
N SER A 129 -20.31 12.96 0.75
CA SER A 129 -19.81 13.01 2.11
C SER A 129 -20.66 14.04 2.85
N THR A 130 -21.17 13.69 4.02
CA THR A 130 -21.58 14.69 4.99
C THR A 130 -20.33 15.37 5.57
N SER A 131 -19.59 16.11 4.72
CA SER A 131 -18.58 17.15 4.98
C SER A 131 -17.66 17.30 3.75
N ASP A 132 -17.76 18.45 3.09
CA ASP A 132 -16.78 19.11 2.21
C ASP A 132 -16.13 18.31 1.05
N ALA A 133 -16.95 17.80 0.13
CA ALA A 133 -16.48 17.53 -1.24
C ALA A 133 -16.60 18.81 -2.08
N THR A 134 -15.59 19.68 -2.07
CA THR A 134 -15.57 20.85 -2.96
C THR A 134 -14.86 20.54 -4.28
N ASP A 135 -15.58 20.83 -5.36
CA ASP A 135 -15.12 21.07 -6.72
C ASP A 135 -13.73 21.74 -6.74
N VAL A 136 -12.74 21.08 -7.35
CA VAL A 136 -11.32 21.49 -7.29
C VAL A 136 -11.10 22.68 -8.22
N ALA A 137 -11.38 23.87 -7.69
CA ALA A 137 -11.01 25.15 -8.27
C ALA A 137 -10.67 26.18 -7.17
N ALA A 138 -9.83 25.84 -6.18
CA ALA A 138 -9.13 26.84 -5.34
C ALA A 138 -8.05 26.22 -4.44
N SER A 139 -6.93 26.93 -4.36
CA SER A 139 -5.69 26.68 -3.65
C SER A 139 -5.79 26.70 -2.11
N THR A 140 -6.28 25.63 -1.50
CA THR A 140 -6.13 25.41 -0.04
C THR A 140 -6.02 23.92 0.28
N PRO A 141 -5.06 23.47 1.12
CA PRO A 141 -5.03 22.08 1.58
C PRO A 141 -6.18 21.84 2.56
N VAL A 142 -7.33 21.40 2.05
CA VAL A 142 -8.45 20.89 2.84
C VAL A 142 -8.15 19.43 3.16
N GLY A 143 -8.32 19.02 4.43
CA GLY A 143 -8.12 17.63 4.83
C GLY A 143 -8.96 16.70 3.96
N ALA A 144 -8.31 15.78 3.24
CA ALA A 144 -8.96 14.93 2.25
C ALA A 144 -10.13 14.15 2.88
N ALA A 145 -11.32 14.29 2.30
CA ALA A 145 -12.49 13.52 2.70
C ALA A 145 -12.22 12.02 2.58
N ALA A 146 -12.71 11.23 3.55
CA ALA A 146 -12.56 9.78 3.52
C ALA A 146 -13.31 9.19 2.30
N PHE A 147 -12.60 8.39 1.50
CA PHE A 147 -13.20 7.71 0.36
C PHE A 147 -14.33 6.77 0.81
N THR A 148 -15.52 6.94 0.21
CA THR A 148 -16.69 6.08 0.48
C THR A 148 -17.16 5.40 -0.78
N SER A 149 -17.53 6.17 -1.81
CA SER A 149 -17.99 5.62 -3.08
C SER A 149 -17.87 6.64 -4.21
N VAL A 150 -17.54 6.17 -5.41
CA VAL A 150 -17.60 6.94 -6.67
C VAL A 150 -18.33 6.10 -7.72
N SER A 151 -19.22 6.72 -8.48
CA SER A 151 -19.99 6.05 -9.52
C SER A 151 -19.84 6.73 -10.88
N TYR A 152 -19.94 5.92 -11.93
CA TYR A 152 -19.97 6.30 -13.33
C TYR A 152 -21.24 5.72 -13.96
N ALA A 153 -22.32 6.50 -13.95
CA ALA A 153 -23.59 6.10 -14.55
C ALA A 153 -23.48 6.10 -16.08
N GLY A 154 -23.81 4.97 -16.71
CA GLY A 154 -23.73 4.83 -18.17
C GLY A 154 -22.31 4.92 -18.72
N LEU A 155 -21.32 4.44 -17.96
CA LEU A 155 -19.91 4.39 -18.37
C LEU A 155 -19.73 3.64 -19.70
N TRP A 156 -20.43 2.51 -19.85
CA TRP A 156 -20.75 1.94 -21.16
C TRP A 156 -22.27 1.97 -21.35
N ASN A 157 -22.75 1.67 -22.56
CA ASN A 157 -24.18 1.75 -22.84
C ASN A 157 -24.98 0.83 -21.91
N GLY A 158 -25.66 1.42 -20.93
CA GLY A 158 -26.41 0.75 -19.88
C GLY A 158 -25.58 -0.06 -18.89
N VAL A 159 -24.33 0.35 -18.68
CA VAL A 159 -23.49 -0.16 -17.61
C VAL A 159 -23.14 0.99 -16.66
N THR A 160 -23.45 0.81 -15.39
CA THR A 160 -22.99 1.70 -14.32
C THR A 160 -21.85 1.03 -13.57
N ALA A 161 -20.69 1.68 -13.47
CA ALA A 161 -19.59 1.23 -12.62
C ALA A 161 -19.61 1.99 -11.29
N VAL A 162 -19.46 1.27 -10.19
CA VAL A 162 -19.38 1.83 -8.83
C VAL A 162 -18.12 1.33 -8.16
N PHE A 163 -17.40 2.25 -7.52
CA PHE A 163 -16.16 2.00 -6.80
C PHE A 163 -16.37 2.36 -5.34
N ASP A 164 -16.40 1.37 -4.47
CA ASP A 164 -16.69 1.53 -3.05
C ASP A 164 -15.43 1.32 -2.21
N SER A 165 -15.38 1.96 -1.05
CA SER A 165 -14.42 1.58 -0.02
C SER A 165 -14.83 0.23 0.59
N GLN A 166 -13.84 -0.63 0.83
CA GLN A 166 -14.05 -1.94 1.45
C GLN A 166 -12.92 -2.23 2.42
N GLU A 167 -13.28 -2.68 3.61
CA GLU A 167 -12.30 -3.07 4.62
C GLU A 167 -11.41 -4.20 4.08
N GLY A 168 -10.10 -4.02 4.21
CA GLY A 168 -9.12 -4.98 3.73
C GLY A 168 -8.90 -4.98 2.22
N ALA A 169 -9.46 -4.03 1.47
CA ALA A 169 -9.28 -3.87 0.04
C ALA A 169 -8.85 -2.43 -0.29
N ILE A 170 -8.23 -2.22 -1.46
CA ILE A 170 -7.93 -0.85 -1.93
C ILE A 170 -9.20 -0.19 -2.46
N LEU A 171 -9.94 -0.91 -3.32
CA LEU A 171 -11.25 -0.51 -3.83
C LEU A 171 -12.05 -1.75 -4.19
N LYS A 172 -13.36 -1.65 -4.05
CA LYS A 172 -14.29 -2.63 -4.58
C LYS A 172 -14.90 -2.07 -5.85
N SER A 173 -14.90 -2.81 -6.95
CA SER A 173 -15.58 -2.38 -8.18
C SER A 173 -16.82 -3.22 -8.41
N THR A 174 -17.95 -2.58 -8.66
CA THR A 174 -19.21 -3.24 -9.00
C THR A 174 -19.73 -2.70 -10.33
N TYR A 175 -20.07 -3.59 -11.26
CA TYR A 175 -20.65 -3.25 -12.55
C TYR A 175 -22.12 -3.68 -12.58
N TYR A 176 -23.01 -2.71 -12.75
CA TYR A 176 -24.45 -2.91 -12.88
C TYR A 176 -24.82 -2.80 -14.35
N VAL A 177 -25.34 -3.90 -14.92
CA VAL A 177 -25.80 -3.96 -16.31
C VAL A 177 -27.32 -3.87 -16.33
N ASP A 178 -27.85 -2.83 -16.94
CA ASP A 178 -29.28 -2.53 -16.95
C ASP A 178 -30.12 -3.63 -17.59
N ALA A 179 -31.33 -3.82 -17.05
CA ALA A 179 -32.33 -4.69 -17.64
C ALA A 179 -32.79 -4.19 -19.02
N GLY A 180 -33.22 -5.10 -19.87
CA GLY A 180 -33.73 -4.84 -21.23
C GLY A 180 -32.64 -4.70 -22.28
N LEU A 181 -31.37 -4.75 -21.89
CA LEU A 181 -30.24 -4.78 -22.81
C LEU A 181 -29.91 -6.22 -23.20
N GLY A 182 -29.62 -6.45 -24.47
CA GLY A 182 -29.11 -7.74 -24.92
C GLY A 182 -27.76 -8.08 -24.27
N GLY A 183 -27.30 -9.33 -24.44
CA GLY A 183 -26.06 -9.83 -23.81
C GLY A 183 -24.79 -9.04 -24.18
N GLY A 184 -24.83 -8.23 -25.24
CA GLY A 184 -23.69 -7.41 -25.69
C GLY A 184 -23.37 -6.19 -24.82
N ALA A 185 -24.09 -5.95 -23.71
CA ALA A 185 -23.72 -4.90 -22.76
C ALA A 185 -22.45 -5.27 -21.97
N VAL A 186 -22.30 -6.55 -21.58
CA VAL A 186 -21.11 -7.04 -20.86
C VAL A 186 -19.86 -6.97 -21.74
N ASP A 187 -19.98 -7.27 -23.04
CA ASP A 187 -18.87 -7.26 -24.01
C ASP A 187 -18.23 -5.88 -24.24
N GLN A 188 -18.92 -4.81 -23.79
CA GLN A 188 -18.42 -3.44 -23.85
C GLN A 188 -17.47 -3.12 -22.70
N ILE A 189 -17.58 -3.82 -21.57
CA ILE A 189 -16.76 -3.57 -20.39
C ILE A 189 -15.32 -3.96 -20.68
N ARG A 190 -14.46 -2.94 -20.85
CA ARG A 190 -13.06 -3.11 -21.22
C ARG A 190 -12.18 -2.20 -20.37
N LEU A 191 -11.39 -2.82 -19.51
CA LEU A 191 -10.45 -2.19 -18.61
C LEU A 191 -9.04 -2.38 -19.16
N GLN A 192 -8.35 -1.30 -19.47
CA GLN A 192 -6.97 -1.33 -19.97
C GLN A 192 -6.02 -1.01 -18.83
N TYR A 193 -5.19 -1.97 -18.46
CA TYR A 193 -4.21 -1.81 -17.39
C TYR A 193 -2.89 -1.28 -17.98
N ASN A 194 -2.22 -0.36 -17.29
CA ASN A 194 -0.87 0.12 -17.63
C ASN A 194 0.24 -0.85 -17.16
N ARG A 195 -0.13 -2.09 -16.87
CA ARG A 195 0.71 -3.17 -16.34
C ARG A 195 0.29 -4.47 -17.00
N ASP A 196 1.21 -5.43 -17.02
CA ASP A 196 0.93 -6.76 -17.55
C ASP A 196 -0.08 -7.48 -16.68
N VAL A 197 -1.09 -8.06 -17.33
CA VAL A 197 -2.18 -8.77 -16.67
C VAL A 197 -2.24 -10.23 -17.09
N SER A 198 -2.56 -11.08 -16.14
CA SER A 198 -2.74 -12.53 -16.35
C SER A 198 -3.82 -13.08 -15.41
N LEU A 199 -4.22 -14.33 -15.61
CA LEU A 199 -5.12 -15.04 -14.70
C LEU A 199 -4.36 -16.14 -13.97
N ASP A 200 -4.60 -16.26 -12.66
CA ASP A 200 -4.11 -17.40 -11.89
C ASP A 200 -5.02 -18.63 -12.04
N ALA A 201 -4.66 -19.74 -11.39
CA ALA A 201 -5.42 -20.99 -11.45
C ALA A 201 -6.78 -20.91 -10.74
N GLN A 202 -7.02 -19.87 -9.92
CA GLN A 202 -8.26 -19.62 -9.21
C GLN A 202 -9.17 -18.66 -9.97
N GLY A 203 -8.71 -18.12 -11.10
CA GLY A 203 -9.44 -17.16 -11.92
C GLY A 203 -9.35 -15.72 -11.40
N ASN A 204 -8.43 -15.44 -10.47
CA ASN A 204 -8.14 -14.08 -10.04
C ASN A 204 -7.34 -13.36 -11.14
N LEU A 205 -7.55 -12.04 -11.26
CA LEU A 205 -6.75 -11.20 -12.14
C LEU A 205 -5.47 -10.79 -11.42
N VAL A 206 -4.34 -11.15 -12.00
CA VAL A 206 -3.01 -10.84 -11.49
C VAL A 206 -2.41 -9.71 -12.33
N ILE A 207 -2.10 -8.59 -11.67
CA ILE A 207 -1.46 -7.42 -12.24
C ILE A 207 0.00 -7.41 -11.79
N SER A 208 0.93 -7.40 -12.75
CA SER A 208 2.37 -7.55 -12.48
C SER A 208 3.07 -6.20 -12.29
N TYR A 209 3.96 -6.14 -11.31
CA TYR A 209 4.88 -5.03 -11.04
C TYR A 209 6.31 -5.56 -10.95
N ASP A 210 7.30 -4.67 -11.08
CA ASP A 210 8.72 -5.03 -10.96
C ASP A 210 9.06 -5.68 -9.61
N THR A 211 8.33 -5.31 -8.55
CA THR A 211 8.60 -5.76 -7.18
C THR A 211 7.51 -6.67 -6.60
N GLY A 212 6.57 -7.16 -7.42
CA GLY A 212 5.50 -8.04 -6.94
C GLY A 212 4.25 -8.05 -7.81
N THR A 213 3.13 -8.41 -7.22
CA THR A 213 1.84 -8.48 -7.91
C THR A 213 0.72 -7.88 -7.08
N MET A 214 -0.28 -7.38 -7.78
CA MET A 214 -1.57 -6.95 -7.24
C MET A 214 -2.64 -7.89 -7.79
N THR A 215 -3.67 -8.18 -6.99
CA THR A 215 -4.69 -9.19 -7.37
C THR A 215 -6.10 -8.68 -7.15
N ASP A 216 -6.92 -8.75 -8.20
CA ASP A 216 -8.38 -8.70 -8.06
C ASP A 216 -8.92 -10.11 -7.95
N SER A 217 -9.80 -10.34 -6.98
CA SER A 217 -10.47 -11.63 -6.80
C SER A 217 -11.22 -12.02 -8.07
N ALA A 218 -11.35 -13.32 -8.33
CA ALA A 218 -12.28 -13.82 -9.33
C ALA A 218 -13.66 -13.17 -9.14
N PRO A 219 -14.32 -12.72 -10.23
CA PRO A 219 -15.58 -11.98 -10.13
C PRO A 219 -16.70 -12.91 -9.66
N VAL A 220 -17.71 -12.33 -9.00
CA VAL A 220 -18.98 -12.99 -8.73
C VAL A 220 -20.10 -12.21 -9.42
N ALA A 221 -21.05 -12.89 -10.03
CA ALA A 221 -22.21 -12.25 -10.66
C ALA A 221 -23.54 -12.81 -10.18
N TRP A 222 -24.57 -11.97 -10.14
CA TRP A 222 -25.92 -12.38 -9.75
C TRP A 222 -27.03 -11.48 -10.31
N GLN A 223 -28.26 -12.00 -10.23
CA GLN A 223 -29.51 -11.26 -10.43
C GLN A 223 -30.40 -11.43 -9.19
N ASP A 224 -31.11 -10.39 -8.79
CA ASP A 224 -32.13 -10.47 -7.75
C ASP A 224 -33.52 -10.55 -8.43
N ILE A 225 -34.12 -11.75 -8.45
CA ILE A 225 -35.40 -12.05 -9.12
C ILE A 225 -36.43 -12.47 -8.07
N ASP A 226 -37.55 -11.76 -8.00
CA ASP A 226 -38.65 -12.02 -7.05
C ASP A 226 -38.19 -12.15 -5.58
N GLY A 227 -37.15 -11.37 -5.20
CA GLY A 227 -36.56 -11.38 -3.87
C GLY A 227 -35.57 -12.51 -3.61
N GLN A 228 -35.18 -13.28 -4.63
CA GLN A 228 -34.14 -14.31 -4.55
C GLN A 228 -32.90 -13.92 -5.36
N ARG A 229 -31.73 -14.16 -4.78
CA ARG A 229 -30.45 -13.99 -5.47
C ARG A 229 -30.11 -15.24 -6.29
N ILE A 230 -29.96 -15.07 -7.59
CA ILE A 230 -29.57 -16.11 -8.54
C ILE A 230 -28.16 -15.80 -9.02
N PHE A 231 -27.20 -16.67 -8.70
CA PHE A 231 -25.82 -16.52 -9.14
C PHE A 231 -25.66 -16.92 -10.60
N ILE A 232 -24.89 -16.12 -11.34
CA ILE A 232 -24.56 -16.32 -12.75
C ILE A 232 -23.08 -16.61 -12.83
N ASP A 233 -22.71 -17.59 -13.65
CA ASP A 233 -21.32 -17.92 -13.92
C ASP A 233 -20.62 -16.72 -14.57
N VAL A 234 -19.44 -16.35 -14.07
CA VAL A 234 -18.68 -15.21 -14.57
C VAL A 234 -17.18 -15.44 -14.41
N HIS A 235 -16.41 -15.00 -15.41
CA HIS A 235 -14.96 -15.03 -15.39
C HIS A 235 -14.39 -13.77 -16.01
N TYR A 236 -13.16 -13.43 -15.63
CA TYR A 236 -12.37 -12.47 -16.38
C TYR A 236 -12.04 -13.01 -17.78
N ALA A 237 -12.02 -12.12 -18.76
CA ALA A 237 -11.58 -12.39 -20.12
C ALA A 237 -10.38 -11.50 -20.46
N LEU A 238 -9.24 -12.11 -20.81
CA LEU A 238 -8.09 -11.38 -21.34
C LEU A 238 -8.31 -11.09 -22.82
N LEU A 239 -8.34 -9.82 -23.20
CA LEU A 239 -8.72 -9.36 -24.55
C LEU A 239 -7.52 -8.99 -25.43
N GLY A 240 -6.29 -9.14 -24.92
CA GLY A 240 -5.07 -8.68 -25.56
C GLY A 240 -4.70 -7.25 -25.15
N ASP A 241 -3.47 -6.83 -25.43
CA ASP A 241 -2.94 -5.51 -25.11
C ASP A 241 -3.12 -5.09 -23.64
N ASN A 242 -3.12 -6.01 -22.68
CA ASN A 242 -3.46 -5.77 -21.27
C ASN A 242 -4.89 -5.25 -21.00
N GLN A 243 -5.82 -5.53 -21.91
CA GLN A 243 -7.26 -5.32 -21.70
C GLN A 243 -7.93 -6.52 -21.04
N VAL A 244 -8.83 -6.22 -20.11
CA VAL A 244 -9.63 -7.19 -19.38
C VAL A 244 -11.10 -6.84 -19.52
N GLY A 245 -11.93 -7.85 -19.76
CA GLY A 245 -13.39 -7.77 -19.69
C GLY A 245 -13.96 -8.96 -18.93
N PHE A 246 -15.23 -9.29 -19.18
CA PHE A 246 -15.92 -10.40 -18.53
C PHE A 246 -16.55 -11.35 -19.55
N THR A 247 -16.53 -12.64 -19.25
CA THR A 247 -17.43 -13.63 -19.87
C THR A 247 -18.47 -14.03 -18.85
N VAL A 248 -19.75 -14.00 -19.23
CA VAL A 248 -20.87 -14.36 -18.36
C VAL A 248 -21.66 -15.53 -18.97
N GLY A 249 -22.19 -16.39 -18.11
CA GLY A 249 -23.16 -17.41 -18.49
C GLY A 249 -24.52 -16.82 -18.87
N ASP A 250 -25.45 -17.68 -19.28
CA ASP A 250 -26.82 -17.26 -19.60
C ASP A 250 -27.50 -16.62 -18.38
N TYR A 251 -28.15 -15.47 -18.58
CA TYR A 251 -28.91 -14.74 -17.56
C TYR A 251 -30.23 -14.18 -18.13
N ASP A 252 -31.18 -13.80 -17.27
CA ASP A 252 -32.45 -13.24 -17.73
C ASP A 252 -32.29 -11.73 -17.97
N HIS A 253 -32.29 -11.31 -19.23
CA HIS A 253 -32.07 -9.91 -19.60
C HIS A 253 -33.20 -8.97 -19.16
N ASN A 254 -34.32 -9.46 -18.62
CA ASN A 254 -35.36 -8.60 -18.03
C ASN A 254 -35.00 -8.12 -16.62
N TYR A 255 -33.90 -8.62 -16.05
CA TYR A 255 -33.42 -8.26 -14.72
C TYR A 255 -31.99 -7.71 -14.81
N GLN A 256 -31.66 -6.80 -13.90
CA GLN A 256 -30.31 -6.25 -13.80
C GLN A 256 -29.31 -7.39 -13.48
N LEU A 257 -28.16 -7.36 -14.14
CA LEU A 257 -27.02 -8.21 -13.80
C LEU A 257 -26.01 -7.38 -13.01
N VAL A 258 -25.51 -7.92 -11.91
CA VAL A 258 -24.46 -7.32 -11.09
C VAL A 258 -23.21 -8.18 -11.19
N ILE A 259 -22.05 -7.57 -11.46
CA ILE A 259 -20.73 -8.21 -11.49
C ILE A 259 -19.82 -7.50 -10.47
N ASP A 260 -19.19 -8.25 -9.58
CA ASP A 260 -18.51 -7.72 -8.40
C ASP A 260 -17.17 -8.42 -8.14
N PRO A 261 -16.05 -7.91 -8.69
CA PRO A 261 -14.71 -8.26 -8.25
C PRO A 261 -14.17 -7.34 -7.13
N THR A 262 -13.28 -7.86 -6.29
CA THR A 262 -12.66 -7.13 -5.16
C THR A 262 -11.13 -7.13 -5.26
N LEU A 263 -10.51 -5.96 -5.18
CA LEU A 263 -9.05 -5.81 -5.10
C LEU A 263 -8.54 -6.07 -3.67
N THR A 264 -7.93 -7.23 -3.41
CA THR A 264 -7.86 -7.80 -2.05
C THR A 264 -6.64 -7.44 -1.19
N TRP A 265 -5.42 -7.22 -1.70
CA TRP A 265 -4.36 -6.40 -1.05
C TRP A 265 -3.04 -6.52 -1.81
N ASN A 266 -2.20 -5.49 -1.70
CA ASN A 266 -0.76 -5.55 -1.92
C ASN A 266 -0.08 -4.63 -0.89
N THR A 267 1.22 -4.80 -0.66
CA THR A 267 1.98 -3.87 0.19
C THR A 267 3.44 -3.81 -0.25
N PHE A 268 4.12 -2.75 0.14
CA PHE A 268 5.56 -2.58 -0.06
C PHE A 268 6.23 -2.56 1.33
N LEU A 269 7.35 -3.26 1.45
CA LEU A 269 8.15 -3.31 2.68
C LEU A 269 9.54 -2.76 2.39
N GLY A 270 9.98 -1.78 3.18
CA GLY A 270 11.27 -1.12 2.98
C GLY A 270 11.20 0.39 3.20
N GLY A 271 12.34 1.07 2.99
CA GLY A 271 12.51 2.50 3.17
C GLY A 271 13.21 3.17 2.00
N SER A 272 13.92 4.27 2.28
CA SER A 272 14.74 4.98 1.30
C SER A 272 16.07 4.29 0.98
N GLY A 273 16.40 3.22 1.71
CA GLY A 273 17.59 2.40 1.50
C GLY A 273 17.36 1.29 0.48
N ALA A 274 18.36 0.42 0.33
CA ALA A 274 18.18 -0.82 -0.41
C ALA A 274 17.59 -1.88 0.53
N ASP A 275 16.49 -2.52 0.10
CA ASP A 275 15.74 -3.51 0.88
C ASP A 275 15.61 -4.81 0.07
N TYR A 276 15.99 -5.93 0.68
CA TYR A 276 15.96 -7.24 0.02
C TYR A 276 15.27 -8.26 0.93
N ALA A 277 14.15 -8.81 0.49
CA ALA A 277 13.52 -9.97 1.11
C ALA A 277 14.24 -11.26 0.67
N GLN A 278 14.49 -12.18 1.60
CA GLN A 278 15.21 -13.42 1.38
C GLN A 278 14.39 -14.66 1.74
N SER A 279 13.50 -14.57 2.72
CA SER A 279 12.68 -15.70 3.18
C SER A 279 11.30 -15.26 3.65
N ILE A 280 10.33 -16.17 3.54
CA ILE A 280 8.94 -15.98 3.95
C ILE A 280 8.43 -17.19 4.73
N ALA A 281 7.62 -16.94 5.77
CA ALA A 281 6.86 -17.95 6.50
C ALA A 281 5.43 -17.48 6.76
N VAL A 282 4.49 -18.41 6.93
CA VAL A 282 3.08 -18.11 7.19
C VAL A 282 2.59 -18.94 8.39
N ASP A 283 1.92 -18.31 9.34
CA ASP A 283 1.32 -19.02 10.48
C ASP A 283 -0.10 -19.53 10.18
N SER A 284 -0.66 -20.33 11.10
CA SER A 284 -2.01 -20.89 10.95
C SER A 284 -3.13 -19.84 10.99
N SER A 285 -2.84 -18.61 11.40
CA SER A 285 -3.78 -17.48 11.39
C SER A 285 -3.67 -16.66 10.11
N GLY A 286 -2.82 -17.08 9.16
CA GLY A 286 -2.57 -16.37 7.91
C GLY A 286 -1.67 -15.15 8.06
N ASN A 287 -1.00 -14.95 9.19
CA ASN A 287 0.00 -13.88 9.29
C ASN A 287 1.25 -14.27 8.49
N VAL A 288 1.82 -13.29 7.81
CA VAL A 288 3.01 -13.46 6.97
C VAL A 288 4.22 -12.90 7.70
N TYR A 289 5.33 -13.61 7.64
CA TYR A 289 6.61 -13.22 8.21
C TYR A 289 7.65 -13.15 7.09
N VAL A 290 8.23 -11.99 6.88
CA VAL A 290 9.26 -11.75 5.85
C VAL A 290 10.57 -11.46 6.55
N ALA A 291 11.64 -12.13 6.13
CA ALA A 291 12.99 -11.86 6.59
C ALA A 291 13.90 -11.49 5.41
N GLY A 292 14.88 -10.64 5.68
CA GLY A 292 15.75 -10.10 4.66
C GLY A 292 16.82 -9.18 5.24
N TYR A 293 17.29 -8.21 4.46
CA TYR A 293 18.18 -7.16 4.96
C TYR A 293 17.86 -5.80 4.35
N SER A 294 18.25 -4.75 5.05
CA SER A 294 18.03 -3.37 4.65
C SER A 294 19.19 -2.46 5.08
N THR A 295 19.43 -1.41 4.31
CA THR A 295 20.50 -0.43 4.57
C THR A 295 20.03 0.80 5.36
N ALA A 296 18.76 0.86 5.77
CA ALA A 296 18.21 1.99 6.52
C ALA A 296 17.04 1.57 7.42
N THR A 297 16.75 2.35 8.47
CA THR A 297 15.52 2.18 9.25
C THR A 297 14.30 2.53 8.41
N TRP A 298 13.24 1.72 8.49
CA TRP A 298 11.94 2.04 7.92
C TRP A 298 10.80 1.71 8.88
N GLY A 299 9.71 2.50 8.76
CA GLY A 299 8.57 2.44 9.65
C GLY A 299 8.92 2.80 11.11
N SER A 300 8.29 2.11 12.05
CA SER A 300 8.54 2.23 13.50
C SER A 300 8.95 0.87 14.06
N PRO A 301 10.21 0.46 13.84
CA PRO A 301 10.67 -0.87 14.21
C PRO A 301 10.70 -1.05 15.73
N VAL A 302 10.51 -2.28 16.19
CA VAL A 302 10.77 -2.69 17.59
C VAL A 302 12.22 -2.40 17.97
N ARG A 303 13.14 -2.62 17.02
CA ARG A 303 14.54 -2.26 17.11
C ARG A 303 14.99 -1.66 15.78
N ALA A 304 15.49 -0.44 15.81
CA ALA A 304 15.97 0.26 14.63
C ALA A 304 17.26 -0.35 14.05
N PHE A 305 17.54 0.00 12.79
CA PHE A 305 18.80 -0.26 12.11
C PHE A 305 19.99 0.16 13.00
N GLY A 306 20.92 -0.76 13.22
CA GLY A 306 22.05 -0.63 14.12
C GLY A 306 23.23 0.15 13.53
N GLY A 307 23.23 0.40 12.22
CA GLY A 307 24.33 1.05 11.50
C GLY A 307 25.06 0.08 10.56
N GLY A 308 26.28 0.45 10.15
CA GLY A 308 27.07 -0.39 9.25
C GLY A 308 26.55 -0.37 7.81
N GLY A 309 26.76 -1.48 7.09
CA GLY A 309 26.41 -1.58 5.66
C GLY A 309 24.96 -2.00 5.41
N GLN A 310 24.45 -2.91 6.22
CA GLN A 310 23.08 -3.41 6.21
C GLN A 310 22.83 -4.22 7.48
N ASP A 311 21.57 -4.25 7.93
CA ASP A 311 21.14 -5.16 8.97
C ASP A 311 20.12 -6.14 8.43
N GLY A 312 20.07 -7.33 9.01
CA GLY A 312 18.94 -8.24 8.82
C GLY A 312 17.66 -7.58 9.34
N PHE A 313 16.51 -7.87 8.73
CA PHE A 313 15.22 -7.47 9.27
C PHE A 313 14.25 -8.65 9.30
N VAL A 314 13.23 -8.53 10.16
CA VAL A 314 12.03 -9.35 10.12
C VAL A 314 10.80 -8.45 10.20
N ALA A 315 9.82 -8.71 9.34
CA ALA A 315 8.54 -8.03 9.29
C ALA A 315 7.40 -9.04 9.50
N LYS A 316 6.41 -8.69 10.31
CA LYS A 316 5.15 -9.44 10.40
C LYS A 316 4.02 -8.63 9.76
N LEU A 317 3.29 -9.26 8.85
CA LEU A 317 2.06 -8.75 8.28
C LEU A 317 0.87 -9.56 8.79
N SER A 318 -0.26 -8.90 8.99
CA SER A 318 -1.53 -9.58 9.21
C SER A 318 -1.96 -10.34 7.94
N SER A 319 -3.01 -11.17 8.07
CA SER A 319 -3.64 -11.83 6.91
C SER A 319 -4.25 -10.84 5.89
N SER A 320 -4.40 -9.58 6.26
CA SER A 320 -4.84 -8.47 5.41
C SER A 320 -3.69 -7.65 4.81
N GLY A 321 -2.44 -8.12 4.95
CA GLY A 321 -1.26 -7.43 4.42
C GLY A 321 -0.81 -6.19 5.19
N SER A 322 -1.38 -5.92 6.38
CA SER A 322 -0.98 -4.77 7.22
C SER A 322 0.26 -5.09 8.04
N LEU A 323 1.29 -4.25 7.96
CA LEU A 323 2.48 -4.40 8.79
C LEU A 323 2.12 -4.26 10.27
N THR A 324 2.23 -5.36 11.02
CA THR A 324 1.93 -5.40 12.46
C THR A 324 3.14 -4.95 13.28
N TRP A 325 4.33 -5.41 12.89
CA TRP A 325 5.59 -4.97 13.46
C TRP A 325 6.73 -5.30 12.50
N ASN A 326 7.85 -4.62 12.65
CA ASN A 326 9.12 -5.04 12.09
C ASN A 326 10.24 -4.86 13.13
N THR A 327 11.38 -5.49 12.92
CA THR A 327 12.55 -5.39 13.80
C THR A 327 13.84 -5.64 13.03
N PHE A 328 14.93 -4.97 13.41
CA PHE A 328 16.24 -5.15 12.82
C PHE A 328 17.16 -6.00 13.69
N LEU A 329 17.88 -6.91 13.03
CA LEU A 329 18.81 -7.90 13.55
C LEU A 329 20.21 -7.64 12.98
N GLY A 330 20.89 -6.69 13.60
CA GLY A 330 22.28 -6.38 13.29
C GLY A 330 22.87 -5.34 14.24
N GLY A 331 24.02 -4.78 13.91
CA GLY A 331 24.74 -3.81 14.74
C GLY A 331 25.54 -2.84 13.90
N GLY A 332 26.82 -2.62 14.25
CA GLY A 332 27.71 -1.82 13.41
C GLY A 332 28.30 -2.58 12.22
N GLY A 333 27.88 -3.83 12.00
CA GLY A 333 28.44 -4.75 11.01
C GLY A 333 27.65 -4.79 9.70
N THR A 334 27.93 -5.80 8.89
CA THR A 334 27.06 -6.22 7.79
C THR A 334 26.34 -7.48 8.24
N ASP A 335 25.03 -7.39 8.35
CA ASP A 335 24.18 -8.42 8.90
C ASP A 335 23.05 -8.73 7.91
N SER A 336 22.68 -10.01 7.81
CA SER A 336 21.63 -10.48 6.89
C SER A 336 20.75 -11.50 7.59
N ALA A 337 19.46 -11.53 7.25
CA ALA A 337 18.58 -12.64 7.58
C ALA A 337 18.27 -13.43 6.30
N TYR A 338 18.56 -14.73 6.30
CA TYR A 338 18.41 -15.62 5.15
C TYR A 338 17.29 -16.65 5.32
N GLY A 339 16.99 -17.06 6.55
CA GLY A 339 15.91 -18.01 6.84
C GLY A 339 15.01 -17.52 7.96
N VAL A 340 13.70 -17.77 7.84
CA VAL A 340 12.71 -17.48 8.89
C VAL A 340 11.66 -18.57 9.01
N VAL A 341 11.30 -18.90 10.26
CA VAL A 341 10.19 -19.81 10.58
C VAL A 341 9.45 -19.33 11.82
N ALA A 342 8.13 -19.53 11.86
CA ALA A 342 7.30 -19.22 13.01
C ALA A 342 6.76 -20.52 13.66
N ASP A 343 6.72 -20.55 15.00
CA ASP A 343 6.07 -21.64 15.73
C ASP A 343 4.58 -21.34 15.98
N VAL A 344 3.83 -22.34 16.46
CA VAL A 344 2.39 -22.23 16.74
C VAL A 344 2.04 -21.23 17.85
N SER A 345 3.04 -20.79 18.64
CA SER A 345 2.87 -19.74 19.65
C SER A 345 3.18 -18.34 19.09
N GLY A 346 3.50 -18.24 17.81
CA GLY A 346 3.87 -17.00 17.14
C GLY A 346 5.28 -16.51 17.46
N ASN A 347 6.14 -17.34 18.08
CA ASN A 347 7.56 -16.99 18.15
C ASN A 347 8.19 -17.17 16.78
N VAL A 348 9.17 -16.34 16.46
CA VAL A 348 9.85 -16.35 15.17
C VAL A 348 11.31 -16.69 15.37
N TYR A 349 11.83 -17.59 14.55
CA TYR A 349 13.23 -18.00 14.56
C TYR A 349 13.84 -17.59 13.24
N VAL A 350 15.03 -17.02 13.31
CA VAL A 350 15.70 -16.41 12.17
C VAL A 350 17.12 -16.92 12.15
N THR A 351 17.63 -17.21 10.96
CA THR A 351 19.06 -17.44 10.76
C THR A 351 19.61 -16.54 9.66
N GLY A 352 20.91 -16.35 9.69
CA GLY A 352 21.62 -15.56 8.70
C GLY A 352 23.10 -15.49 9.01
N SER A 353 23.74 -14.42 8.55
CA SER A 353 25.15 -14.13 8.84
C SER A 353 25.31 -12.73 9.41
N SER A 354 26.37 -12.54 10.19
CA SER A 354 26.67 -11.25 10.81
C SER A 354 28.17 -11.07 10.96
N ALA A 355 28.68 -9.87 10.68
CA ALA A 355 30.10 -9.55 10.69
C ALA A 355 30.56 -8.82 11.97
N ALA A 356 29.68 -8.71 12.96
CA ALA A 356 29.98 -8.10 14.25
C ALA A 356 29.07 -8.67 15.34
N THR A 357 29.50 -8.56 16.60
CA THR A 357 28.60 -8.87 17.72
C THR A 357 27.47 -7.84 17.81
N TRP A 358 26.26 -8.31 18.15
CA TRP A 358 25.13 -7.46 18.51
C TRP A 358 24.26 -8.14 19.56
N GLY A 359 23.51 -7.34 20.32
CA GLY A 359 22.71 -7.81 21.46
C GLY A 359 23.57 -8.47 22.55
N SER A 360 23.01 -9.50 23.19
CA SER A 360 23.66 -10.29 24.24
C SER A 360 23.57 -11.78 23.89
N PRO A 361 24.40 -12.27 22.95
CA PRO A 361 24.25 -13.62 22.43
C PRO A 361 24.74 -14.69 23.41
N LEU A 362 24.16 -15.88 23.34
CA LEU A 362 24.53 -17.04 24.16
C LEU A 362 25.95 -17.54 23.85
N GLN A 363 26.35 -17.47 22.58
CA GLN A 363 27.73 -17.64 22.14
C GLN A 363 28.15 -16.42 21.33
N ALA A 364 29.35 -15.92 21.60
CA ALA A 364 29.86 -14.70 20.98
C ALA A 364 30.32 -14.94 19.54
N PHE A 365 30.25 -13.88 18.75
CA PHE A 365 30.90 -13.76 17.44
C PHE A 365 32.42 -14.03 17.55
N ALA A 366 32.96 -14.82 16.63
CA ALA A 366 34.31 -15.37 16.64
C ALA A 366 35.22 -14.80 15.54
N GLY A 367 34.68 -14.21 14.46
CA GLY A 367 35.45 -13.51 13.45
C GLY A 367 34.78 -13.53 12.06
N GLY A 368 35.42 -12.88 11.08
CA GLY A 368 34.95 -12.84 9.69
C GLY A 368 33.48 -12.44 9.57
N SER A 369 32.64 -13.40 9.23
CA SER A 369 31.19 -13.34 9.41
C SER A 369 30.75 -14.67 10.00
N ASP A 370 29.95 -14.67 11.06
CA ASP A 370 29.44 -15.91 11.64
C ASP A 370 27.97 -16.10 11.31
N ALA A 371 27.57 -17.36 11.24
CA ALA A 371 26.15 -17.69 11.25
C ALA A 371 25.55 -17.26 12.59
N TYR A 372 24.32 -16.76 12.58
CA TYR A 372 23.57 -16.54 13.81
C TYR A 372 22.22 -17.23 13.78
N VAL A 373 21.69 -17.48 14.97
CA VAL A 373 20.28 -17.81 15.19
C VAL A 373 19.70 -16.83 16.19
N ALA A 374 18.55 -16.27 15.87
CA ALA A 374 17.82 -15.36 16.74
C ALA A 374 16.39 -15.86 16.94
N LYS A 375 15.90 -15.78 18.18
CA LYS A 375 14.50 -15.98 18.51
C LYS A 375 13.84 -14.66 18.89
N LEU A 376 12.75 -14.35 18.21
CA LEU A 376 11.84 -13.25 18.51
C LEU A 376 10.57 -13.80 19.16
N ASN A 377 9.98 -13.04 20.08
CA ASN A 377 8.64 -13.33 20.56
C ASN A 377 7.56 -12.84 19.57
N SER A 378 6.29 -13.05 19.89
CA SER A 378 5.17 -12.65 19.04
C SER A 378 5.02 -11.14 18.81
N SER A 379 5.69 -10.30 19.62
CA SER A 379 5.77 -8.85 19.46
C SER A 379 7.03 -8.38 18.73
N GLY A 380 7.79 -9.28 18.11
CA GLY A 380 9.01 -8.94 17.36
C GLY A 380 10.21 -8.57 18.25
N SER A 381 10.12 -8.78 19.56
CA SER A 381 11.21 -8.49 20.49
C SER A 381 12.18 -9.66 20.57
N LEU A 382 13.48 -9.35 20.47
CA LEU A 382 14.55 -10.35 20.59
C LEU A 382 14.54 -10.98 21.98
N THR A 383 14.41 -12.31 22.03
CA THR A 383 14.40 -13.08 23.28
C THR A 383 15.77 -13.69 23.57
N TRP A 384 16.42 -14.25 22.54
CA TRP A 384 17.79 -14.71 22.61
C TRP A 384 18.42 -14.74 21.21
N SER A 385 19.74 -14.72 21.15
CA SER A 385 20.51 -15.00 19.93
C SER A 385 21.73 -15.85 20.27
N THR A 386 22.32 -16.51 19.27
CA THR A 386 23.60 -17.20 19.39
C THR A 386 24.35 -17.12 18.06
N PHE A 387 25.67 -17.01 18.12
CA PHE A 387 26.53 -17.16 16.95
C PHE A 387 27.05 -18.60 16.83
N LEU A 388 27.35 -19.00 15.61
CA LEU A 388 27.84 -20.31 15.22
C LEU A 388 28.90 -20.09 14.13
N GLY A 389 30.11 -20.57 14.35
CA GLY A 389 31.22 -20.35 13.42
C GLY A 389 32.58 -20.31 14.09
N GLY A 390 33.59 -19.95 13.31
CA GLY A 390 34.97 -19.82 13.73
C GLY A 390 35.54 -18.45 13.38
N ALA A 391 36.85 -18.37 13.15
CA ALA A 391 37.47 -17.10 12.71
C ALA A 391 37.20 -16.77 11.23
N GLY A 392 36.50 -17.65 10.50
CA GLY A 392 36.26 -17.57 9.07
C GLY A 392 34.92 -16.93 8.73
N ASN A 393 34.43 -17.20 7.51
CA ASN A 393 33.07 -16.83 7.12
C ASN A 393 32.18 -18.06 7.20
N ASP A 394 31.17 -18.00 8.04
CA ASP A 394 30.13 -18.98 8.28
C ASP A 394 28.76 -18.32 8.01
N THR A 395 27.79 -19.06 7.52
CA THR A 395 26.48 -18.54 7.11
C THR A 395 25.42 -19.55 7.42
N GLY A 396 24.36 -19.14 8.13
CA GLY A 396 23.15 -19.94 8.25
C GLY A 396 22.24 -19.62 7.08
N ALA A 397 22.07 -20.57 6.16
CA ALA A 397 21.34 -20.35 4.91
C ALA A 397 19.83 -20.61 5.05
N ASP A 398 19.44 -21.54 5.94
CA ASP A 398 18.05 -21.92 6.15
C ASP A 398 17.83 -22.41 7.59
N ILE A 399 16.58 -22.38 8.06
CA ILE A 399 16.19 -22.71 9.43
C ILE A 399 14.89 -23.52 9.47
N ALA A 400 14.89 -24.58 10.28
CA ALA A 400 13.71 -25.37 10.61
C ALA A 400 13.56 -25.50 12.12
N VAL A 401 12.31 -25.57 12.58
CA VAL A 401 11.97 -25.78 13.99
C VAL A 401 10.97 -26.92 14.11
N ASP A 402 11.24 -27.87 15.01
CA ASP A 402 10.30 -28.95 15.29
C ASP A 402 9.25 -28.57 16.36
N SER A 403 8.24 -29.42 16.56
CA SER A 403 7.18 -29.19 17.55
C SER A 403 7.67 -29.14 19.00
N SER A 404 8.89 -29.59 19.28
CA SER A 404 9.52 -29.51 20.60
C SER A 404 10.34 -28.23 20.76
N GLY A 405 10.43 -27.39 19.72
CA GLY A 405 11.18 -26.15 19.72
C GLY A 405 12.68 -26.33 19.47
N ASN A 406 13.12 -27.50 19.00
CA ASN A 406 14.51 -27.68 18.59
C ASN A 406 14.73 -26.96 17.26
N VAL A 407 15.86 -26.26 17.15
CA VAL A 407 16.21 -25.44 15.99
C VAL A 407 17.32 -26.14 15.19
N TYR A 408 17.10 -26.28 13.90
CA TYR A 408 18.04 -26.86 12.94
C TYR A 408 18.39 -25.79 11.91
N ILE A 409 19.67 -25.64 11.60
CA ILE A 409 20.14 -24.71 10.55
C ILE A 409 21.03 -25.42 9.55
N ALA A 410 21.08 -24.91 8.32
CA ALA A 410 21.88 -25.42 7.21
C ALA A 410 23.03 -24.49 6.81
#